data_AF-M0QGV7-F1
#
_entry.id   AF-M0QGV7-F1
#
_cell.length_a   1.000
_cell.length_b   1.000
_cell.length_c   1.000
_cell.angle_alpha   90.00
_cell.angle_beta   90.00
_cell.angle_gamma   90.00
#
_symmetry.space_group_name_H-M   'P 1'
#
loop_
_entity.id
_entity.type
_entity.pdbx_description
1 polymer ?
#
loop_
_entity_poly.entity_id
_entity_poly.type
_entity_poly.pdbx_seq_one_letter_code
_entity_poly.pdbx_strand_id
1 'polypeptide(L)'
;MVRRADRVTDLEAALSAEAVFVDDPEDHGWMTAVAGGQELYVRLGDFPDGDLWSLWLGDGRWMDFTVPPAGWTLRVSGPRRSATARPRLPKNEFHE
;
A
#
# COMPACT_ATOMS: atom_id res chain seq x y z
N MET A 1 -4.68 8.40 -8.24
CA MET A 1 -5.19 7.12 -8.78
C MET A 1 -3.99 6.28 -9.11
N VAL A 2 -3.74 5.21 -8.34
CA VAL A 2 -2.62 4.29 -8.61
C VAL A 2 -2.77 3.77 -10.03
N ARG A 3 -1.85 4.16 -10.92
CA ARG A 3 -1.90 3.70 -12.30
C ARG A 3 -1.34 2.30 -12.32
N ARG A 4 -1.97 1.41 -13.08
CA ARG A 4 -1.48 0.03 -13.23
C ARG A 4 -0.05 -0.05 -13.79
N ALA A 5 0.44 1.04 -14.37
CA ALA A 5 1.79 1.20 -14.88
C ALA A 5 2.81 1.67 -13.82
N ASP A 6 2.36 2.13 -12.65
CA ASP A 6 3.26 2.50 -11.55
C ASP A 6 3.90 1.23 -10.99
N ARG A 7 5.22 1.22 -10.88
CA ARG A 7 5.99 0.03 -10.56
C ARG A 7 7.13 0.36 -9.60
N VAL A 8 7.26 -0.48 -8.58
CA VAL A 8 8.44 -0.50 -7.72
C VAL A 8 9.54 -1.22 -8.48
N THR A 9 10.55 -0.49 -8.91
CA THR A 9 11.65 -1.00 -9.73
C THR A 9 12.76 -1.61 -8.89
N ASP A 10 12.98 -1.05 -7.70
CA ASP A 10 13.93 -1.55 -6.71
C ASP A 10 13.28 -1.58 -5.34
N LEU A 11 12.81 -2.77 -4.96
CA LEU A 11 12.09 -2.98 -3.70
C LEU A 11 13.04 -2.90 -2.49
N GLU A 12 14.27 -3.38 -2.61
CA GLU A 12 15.22 -3.35 -1.49
C GLU A 12 15.64 -1.91 -1.18
N ALA A 13 15.91 -1.11 -2.22
CA ALA A 13 16.16 0.32 -2.06
C ALA A 13 14.93 1.06 -1.51
N ALA A 14 13.72 0.73 -1.97
CA ALA A 14 12.48 1.33 -1.47
C ALA A 14 12.27 1.07 0.03
N LEU A 15 12.48 -0.18 0.48
CA LEU A 15 12.25 -0.59 1.86
C LEU A 15 13.34 -0.09 2.83
N SER A 16 14.55 0.15 2.34
CA SER A 16 15.64 0.71 3.14
C SER A 16 15.67 2.24 3.18
N ALA A 17 14.96 2.91 2.25
CA ALA A 17 14.86 4.35 2.20
C ALA A 17 13.85 4.92 3.22
N GLU A 18 14.08 6.17 3.61
CA GLU A 18 13.09 6.95 4.36
C GLU A 18 11.94 7.38 3.45
N ALA A 19 10.71 7.26 3.96
CA ALA A 19 9.51 7.60 3.22
C ALA A 19 8.45 8.17 4.16
N VAL A 20 7.85 9.30 3.78
CA VAL A 20 6.69 9.86 4.50
C VAL A 20 5.48 9.74 3.61
N PHE A 21 4.57 8.85 4.01
CA PHE A 21 3.33 8.61 3.30
C PHE A 21 2.28 9.64 3.70
N VAL A 22 1.68 10.24 2.69
CA VAL A 22 0.57 11.18 2.78
C VAL A 22 -0.60 10.65 1.95
N ASP A 23 -1.80 11.16 2.19
CA ASP A 23 -2.96 10.80 1.36
C ASP A 23 -2.69 11.05 -0.12
N ASP A 24 -3.06 10.08 -0.95
CA ASP A 24 -3.15 10.30 -2.39
C ASP A 24 -4.34 11.26 -2.64
N PRO A 25 -4.10 12.47 -3.18
CA PRO A 25 -5.17 13.43 -3.45
C PRO A 25 -6.13 12.97 -4.55
N GLU A 26 -5.72 12.01 -5.37
CA GLU A 26 -6.47 11.48 -6.50
C GLU A 26 -7.14 10.13 -6.20
N ASP A 27 -6.86 9.48 -5.07
CA ASP A 27 -7.42 8.16 -4.73
C ASP A 27 -7.65 7.98 -3.22
N HIS A 28 -8.90 8.12 -2.82
CA HIS A 28 -9.30 8.00 -1.42
C HIS A 28 -9.01 6.60 -0.87
N GLY A 29 -8.19 6.56 0.19
CA GLY A 29 -7.78 5.33 0.86
C GLY A 29 -6.41 4.80 0.43
N TRP A 30 -5.77 5.46 -0.55
CA TRP A 30 -4.35 5.29 -0.85
C TRP A 30 -3.52 6.36 -0.19
N MET A 31 -2.27 6.01 0.04
CA MET A 31 -1.22 6.92 0.47
C MET A 31 -0.05 6.79 -0.50
N THR A 32 0.55 7.92 -0.84
CA THR A 32 1.73 7.98 -1.70
C THR A 32 2.94 8.51 -0.91
N ALA A 33 4.12 8.02 -1.26
CA ALA A 33 5.40 8.56 -0.79
C ALA A 33 6.45 8.42 -1.88
N VAL A 34 7.50 9.22 -1.82
CA VAL A 34 8.71 9.00 -2.61
C VAL A 34 9.76 8.35 -1.70
N ALA A 35 10.28 7.19 -2.10
CA ALA A 35 11.31 6.45 -1.39
C ALA A 35 12.40 6.00 -2.37
N GLY A 36 13.67 6.27 -2.09
CA GLY A 36 14.76 5.84 -2.97
C GLY A 36 14.63 6.37 -4.41
N GLY A 37 13.97 7.52 -4.62
CA GLY A 37 13.75 8.13 -5.93
C GLY A 37 12.58 7.54 -6.75
N GLN A 38 11.76 6.66 -6.17
CA GLN A 38 10.57 6.10 -6.82
C GLN A 38 9.31 6.40 -6.02
N GLU A 39 8.17 6.48 -6.70
CA GLU A 39 6.87 6.69 -6.05
C GLU A 39 6.31 5.35 -5.58
N LEU A 40 5.89 5.31 -4.32
CA LEU A 40 5.33 4.16 -3.65
C LEU A 40 3.88 4.44 -3.28
N TYR A 41 3.02 3.44 -3.50
CA TYR A 41 1.62 3.53 -3.14
C TYR A 41 1.28 2.46 -2.11
N VAL A 42 0.81 2.90 -0.95
CA VAL A 42 0.41 2.05 0.17
C VAL A 42 -1.05 2.30 0.50
N ARG A 43 -1.80 1.25 0.85
CA ARG A 43 -3.13 1.40 1.45
C ARG A 43 -3.24 0.58 2.72
N LEU A 44 -4.22 0.95 3.54
CA LEU A 44 -4.73 0.04 4.56
C LEU A 44 -5.65 -0.98 3.87
N GLY A 45 -5.36 -2.26 4.02
CA GLY A 45 -6.25 -3.30 3.54
C GLY A 45 -7.43 -3.50 4.48
N ASP A 46 -8.54 -4.01 3.94
CA ASP A 46 -9.76 -4.27 4.71
C ASP A 46 -9.69 -5.67 5.36
N PHE A 47 -8.87 -5.78 6.41
CA PHE A 47 -8.68 -7.03 7.14
C PHE A 47 -9.40 -6.95 8.49
N PRO A 48 -10.29 -7.91 8.82
CA PRO A 48 -11.10 -7.86 10.04
C PRO A 48 -10.30 -8.17 11.31
N ASP A 49 -9.07 -8.68 11.17
CA ASP A 49 -8.24 -9.16 12.28
C ASP A 49 -7.05 -8.20 12.61
N GLY A 50 -6.93 -7.06 11.92
CA GLY A 50 -5.93 -6.03 12.23
C GLY A 50 -5.59 -5.06 11.09
N ASP A 51 -4.83 -4.02 11.41
CA ASP A 51 -4.31 -3.04 10.44
C ASP A 51 -3.17 -3.68 9.63
N LEU A 52 -3.48 -4.12 8.40
CA LEU A 52 -2.49 -4.67 7.48
C LEU A 52 -2.34 -3.71 6.29
N TRP A 53 -1.09 -3.39 5.99
CA TRP A 53 -0.71 -2.46 4.94
C TRP A 53 -0.38 -3.22 3.66
N SER A 54 -0.86 -2.72 2.53
CA SER A 54 -0.52 -3.27 1.22
C SER A 54 0.23 -2.24 0.39
N LEU A 55 1.47 -2.55 0.01
CA LEU A 55 2.27 -1.79 -0.97
C LEU A 55 1.97 -2.31 -2.38
N TRP A 56 1.68 -1.41 -3.30
CA TRP A 56 1.63 -1.71 -4.73
C TRP A 56 3.04 -1.91 -5.28
N LEU A 57 3.27 -3.04 -5.97
CA LEU A 57 4.54 -3.31 -6.65
C LEU A 57 4.48 -3.05 -8.16
N GLY A 58 3.27 -2.84 -8.72
CA GLY A 58 3.04 -2.78 -10.16
C GLY A 58 2.48 -4.06 -10.75
N ASP A 59 1.90 -3.99 -11.94
CA ASP A 59 1.46 -5.16 -12.73
C ASP A 59 0.49 -6.11 -11.99
N GLY A 60 -0.36 -5.57 -11.10
CA GLY A 60 -1.29 -6.37 -10.30
C GLY A 60 -0.68 -6.97 -9.03
N ARG A 61 0.61 -6.74 -8.78
CA ARG A 61 1.35 -7.30 -7.65
C ARG A 61 1.34 -6.38 -6.44
N TRP A 62 1.30 -7.01 -5.28
CA TRP A 62 1.24 -6.35 -3.98
C TRP A 62 2.23 -7.00 -3.01
N MET A 63 2.65 -6.23 -2.01
CA MET A 63 3.33 -6.74 -0.83
C MET A 63 2.58 -6.31 0.43
N ASP A 64 2.19 -7.28 1.24
CA ASP A 64 1.47 -7.06 2.49
C ASP A 64 2.42 -7.05 3.69
N PHE A 65 2.23 -6.12 4.62
CA PHE A 65 3.01 -6.02 5.85
C PHE A 65 2.16 -5.50 7.00
N THR A 66 2.40 -6.04 8.20
CA THR A 66 1.76 -5.59 9.44
C THR A 66 2.59 -4.54 10.18
N VAL A 67 3.89 -4.51 9.90
CA VAL A 67 4.84 -3.54 10.46
C VAL A 67 5.53 -2.84 9.29
N PRO A 68 5.40 -1.51 9.15
CA PRO A 68 6.13 -0.78 8.13
C PRO A 68 7.64 -0.87 8.34
N PRO A 69 8.44 -0.78 7.27
CA PRO A 69 9.89 -0.61 7.38
C PRO A 69 10.26 0.55 8.32
N ALA A 70 11.37 0.42 9.06
CA ALA A 70 11.73 1.35 10.14
C ALA A 70 11.88 2.82 9.70
N GLY A 71 12.21 3.07 8.42
CA GLY A 71 12.31 4.42 7.85
C GLY A 71 10.99 5.00 7.34
N TRP A 72 9.90 4.25 7.40
CA TRP A 72 8.62 4.65 6.82
C TRP A 72 7.70 5.25 7.87
N THR A 73 7.18 6.44 7.57
CA THR A 73 6.16 7.11 8.39
C THR A 73 4.84 7.09 7.64
N LEU A 74 3.88 6.28 8.12
CA LEU A 74 2.52 6.21 7.59
C LEU A 74 1.61 7.16 8.37
N ARG A 75 1.28 8.33 7.80
CA ARG A 75 0.38 9.31 8.47
C ARG A 75 -1.07 9.02 8.12
N VAL A 76 -1.68 8.14 8.91
CA VAL A 76 -3.10 7.79 8.78
C VAL A 76 -3.96 8.84 9.49
N SER A 77 -4.66 9.67 8.73
CA SER A 77 -5.69 10.56 9.24
C SER A 77 -7.07 9.91 9.05
N GLY A 78 -7.59 9.30 10.12
CA GLY A 78 -8.98 8.82 10.21
C GLY A 78 -9.26 7.39 9.72
N PRO A 79 -10.51 6.91 9.86
CA PRO A 79 -10.91 5.57 9.43
C PRO A 79 -10.93 5.49 7.90
N ARG A 80 -9.91 4.84 7.31
CA ARG A 80 -9.71 4.75 5.86
C ARG A 80 -9.99 3.34 5.36
N ARG A 81 -11.17 3.13 4.80
CA ARG A 81 -11.43 2.00 3.90
C ARG A 81 -11.41 2.53 2.47
N SER A 82 -10.49 2.03 1.65
CA SER A 82 -10.58 2.24 0.20
C SER A 82 -11.77 1.42 -0.33
N ALA A 83 -12.66 2.04 -1.11
CA ALA A 83 -13.77 1.33 -1.76
C ALA A 83 -13.30 0.31 -2.84
N THR A 84 -12.02 0.39 -3.24
CA THR A 84 -11.34 -0.56 -4.13
C THR A 84 -10.47 -1.57 -3.37
N ALA A 85 -10.48 -1.53 -2.03
CA ALA A 85 -9.94 -2.61 -1.20
C ALA A 85 -10.77 -3.87 -1.46
N ARG A 86 -10.10 -4.97 -1.81
CA ARG A 86 -10.82 -6.23 -2.03
C ARG A 86 -11.48 -6.65 -0.71
N PRO A 87 -12.75 -7.08 -0.70
CA PRO A 87 -13.30 -7.76 0.45
C PRO A 87 -12.46 -9.01 0.74
N ARG A 88 -12.28 -9.33 2.03
CA ARG A 88 -11.62 -10.58 2.47
C ARG A 88 -12.24 -11.76 1.71
N LEU A 89 -11.43 -12.50 0.96
CA LEU A 89 -11.85 -13.79 0.45
C LEU A 89 -12.10 -14.72 1.65
N PRO A 90 -13.21 -15.48 1.68
CA PRO A 90 -13.42 -16.52 2.66
C PRO A 90 -12.19 -17.44 2.72
N LYS A 91 -11.82 -17.89 3.92
CA LYS A 91 -10.73 -18.84 4.10
C LYS A 91 -11.07 -20.09 3.27
N ASN A 92 -10.24 -20.43 2.28
CA ASN A 92 -10.37 -21.55 1.32
C ASN A 92 -11.08 -21.29 -0.03
N GLU A 93 -11.16 -20.06 -0.54
CA GLU A 93 -11.57 -19.83 -1.94
C GLU A 93 -10.54 -19.03 -2.76
N PHE A 94 -10.26 -19.50 -3.98
CA PHE A 94 -9.50 -18.81 -5.01
C PHE A 94 -10.46 -18.39 -6.13
N HIS A 95 -10.34 -17.15 -6.62
CA HIS A 95 -10.97 -16.73 -7.88
C HIS A 95 -10.02 -15.91 -8.75
N GLU A 96 -10.13 -16.15 -10.06
CA GLU A 96 -9.38 -15.58 -11.18
C GLU A 96 -9.66 -14.09 -11.41
#